data_AF-A0A913X303-F1
#
_entry.id   AF-A0A913X303-F1
#
_cell.length_a   1.000
_cell.length_b   1.000
_cell.length_c   1.000
_cell.angle_alpha   90.00
_cell.angle_beta   90.00
_cell.angle_gamma   90.00
#
_symmetry.space_group_name_H-M   'P 1'
#
loop_
_entity.id
_entity.type
_entity.pdbx_description
1 polymer ?
#
loop_
_entity_poly.entity_id
_entity_poly.type
_entity_poly.pdbx_seq_one_letter_code
_entity_poly.pdbx_strand_id
1 'polypeptide(L)'
;MAQHNITLFDADGLSYKFEGSSNKTDDVNYVKITVTGGIWILYRNVDFNASQAGGNASDILIFKEPVSELKLDFSPCSLFRCQDNVDSCTVFEHNNYGGQSKQYQEACFDICQDFPSGDPRGVSSIILWPNKDWELFTKENFTGGSKVVKNSWHPNPESMGFPNDKLRSLRPR
;
A
#
# COMPACT_ATOMS: atom_id res chain seq x y z
N MET A 1 -23.94 9.76 1.41
CA MET A 1 -22.47 9.67 1.26
C MET A 1 -22.10 8.20 1.37
N ALA A 2 -21.39 7.63 0.40
CA ALA A 2 -21.01 6.22 0.46
C ALA A 2 -20.04 6.01 1.63
N GLN A 3 -20.38 5.12 2.55
CA GLN A 3 -19.51 4.74 3.67
C GLN A 3 -18.39 3.85 3.13
N HIS A 4 -17.17 4.39 3.04
CA HIS A 4 -15.96 3.66 2.67
C HIS A 4 -15.46 2.85 3.87
N ASN A 5 -16.25 1.85 4.25
CA ASN A 5 -16.06 1.16 5.51
C ASN A 5 -15.66 -0.28 5.26
N ILE A 6 -14.83 -0.79 6.15
CA ILE A 6 -14.54 -2.20 6.30
C ILE A 6 -15.06 -2.65 7.66
N THR A 7 -15.69 -3.81 7.70
CA THR A 7 -16.18 -4.43 8.93
C THR A 7 -15.54 -5.80 9.06
N LEU A 8 -14.82 -6.02 10.15
CA LEU A 8 -14.27 -7.32 10.53
C LEU A 8 -15.20 -7.98 11.54
N PHE A 9 -15.23 -9.30 11.55
CA PHE A 9 -16.02 -10.07 12.50
C PHE A 9 -15.17 -11.14 13.15
N ASP A 10 -15.35 -11.32 14.45
CA ASP A 10 -14.76 -12.43 15.19
C ASP A 10 -15.56 -13.73 15.01
N ALA A 11 -15.12 -14.80 15.68
CA ALA A 11 -15.75 -16.11 15.61
C ALA A 11 -17.18 -16.14 16.19
N ASP A 12 -17.49 -15.24 17.13
CA ASP A 12 -18.80 -15.12 17.77
C ASP A 12 -19.75 -14.23 16.95
N GLY A 13 -19.25 -13.59 15.89
CA GLY A 13 -20.02 -12.73 15.00
C GLY A 13 -20.10 -11.28 15.47
N LEU A 14 -19.32 -10.87 16.47
CA LEU A 14 -19.19 -9.48 16.88
C LEU A 14 -18.47 -8.68 15.79
N SER A 15 -19.00 -7.50 15.47
CA SER A 15 -18.54 -6.67 14.36
C SER A 15 -17.66 -5.50 14.81
N TYR A 16 -16.59 -5.24 14.08
CA TYR A 16 -15.62 -4.17 14.33
C TYR A 16 -15.46 -3.34 13.06
N LYS A 17 -15.79 -2.06 13.13
CA LYS A 17 -15.84 -1.16 11.95
C LYS A 17 -14.62 -0.26 11.90
N PHE A 18 -14.06 -0.11 10.70
CA PHE A 18 -12.95 0.79 10.43
C PHE A 18 -13.27 1.67 9.23
N GLU A 19 -12.89 2.95 9.32
CA GLU A 19 -13.14 3.97 8.29
C GLU A 19 -11.85 4.51 7.66
N GLY A 20 -10.69 4.19 8.24
CA GLY A 20 -9.38 4.58 7.75
C GLY A 20 -8.30 3.55 8.09
N SER A 21 -7.06 3.87 7.77
CA SER A 21 -5.91 3.02 8.11
C SER A 21 -5.75 2.90 9.62
N SER A 22 -5.35 1.72 10.08
CA SER A 22 -4.90 1.48 11.45
C SER A 22 -3.63 0.65 11.43
N ASN A 23 -2.57 1.14 12.09
CA ASN A 23 -1.32 0.39 12.24
C ASN A 23 -1.45 -0.78 13.23
N LYS A 24 -2.54 -0.84 13.99
CA LYS A 24 -2.85 -1.95 14.88
C LYS A 24 -4.35 -2.15 15.01
N THR A 25 -4.82 -3.39 14.92
CA THR A 25 -6.19 -3.77 15.29
C THR A 25 -6.25 -4.15 16.77
N ASP A 26 -7.46 -4.31 17.29
CA ASP A 26 -7.64 -4.88 18.63
C ASP A 26 -7.10 -6.32 18.67
N ASP A 27 -6.81 -6.81 19.89
CA ASP A 27 -6.35 -8.18 20.13
C ASP A 27 -7.52 -9.17 20.01
N VAL A 28 -8.06 -9.25 18.80
CA VAL A 28 -9.24 -10.02 18.42
C VAL A 28 -8.86 -10.92 17.25
N ASN A 29 -9.33 -12.17 17.30
CA ASN A 29 -9.16 -13.11 16.19
C ASN A 29 -10.31 -12.93 15.18
N TYR A 30 -10.10 -12.10 14.18
CA TYR A 30 -11.06 -11.87 13.11
C TYR A 30 -11.05 -13.03 12.12
N VAL A 31 -12.24 -13.52 11.78
CA VAL A 31 -12.43 -14.68 10.88
C VAL A 31 -13.20 -14.35 9.62
N LYS A 32 -13.92 -13.22 9.60
CA LYS A 32 -14.72 -12.76 8.45
C LYS A 32 -14.60 -11.27 8.23
N ILE A 33 -14.93 -10.85 7.01
CA ILE A 33 -14.88 -9.46 6.57
C ILE A 33 -16.06 -9.10 5.67
N THR A 34 -16.49 -7.86 5.75
CA THR A 34 -17.34 -7.20 4.77
C THR A 34 -16.68 -5.87 4.40
N VAL A 35 -16.55 -5.59 3.09
CA VAL A 35 -16.07 -4.31 2.57
C VAL A 35 -17.24 -3.66 1.86
N THR A 36 -17.69 -2.50 2.34
CA THR A 36 -18.81 -1.78 1.73
C THR A 36 -18.34 -0.73 0.72
N GLY A 37 -17.09 -0.30 0.82
CA GLY A 37 -16.54 0.65 -0.12
C GLY A 37 -15.07 0.94 0.12
N GLY A 38 -14.43 1.40 -0.96
CA GLY A 38 -13.01 1.68 -0.97
C GLY A 38 -12.13 0.47 -1.20
N ILE A 39 -10.88 0.76 -1.56
CA ILE A 39 -9.79 -0.19 -1.67
C ILE A 39 -9.02 -0.30 -0.34
N TRP A 40 -8.80 -1.52 0.11
CA TRP A 40 -8.19 -1.85 1.39
C TRP A 40 -7.07 -2.89 1.24
N ILE A 41 -6.05 -2.77 2.07
CA ILE A 41 -5.01 -3.78 2.26
C ILE A 41 -5.02 -4.19 3.74
N LEU A 42 -5.16 -5.48 3.99
CA LEU A 42 -5.08 -6.09 5.31
C LEU A 42 -3.72 -6.74 5.46
N TYR A 43 -3.09 -6.62 6.63
CA TYR A 43 -1.77 -7.18 6.88
C TYR A 43 -1.83 -8.17 8.04
N ARG A 44 -1.08 -9.27 7.91
CA ARG A 44 -0.98 -10.31 8.94
C ARG A 44 -0.35 -9.78 10.23
N ASN A 45 0.54 -8.79 10.14
CA ASN A 45 1.25 -8.24 11.29
C ASN A 45 0.88 -6.76 11.50
N VAL A 46 1.20 -6.26 12.70
CA VAL A 46 1.06 -4.84 13.04
C VAL A 46 1.99 -3.98 12.17
N ASP A 47 1.74 -2.67 12.19
CA ASP A 47 2.54 -1.65 11.49
C ASP A 47 2.75 -1.99 10.01
N PHE A 48 1.71 -2.48 9.35
CA PHE A 48 1.70 -2.78 7.91
C PHE A 48 2.81 -3.75 7.49
N ASN A 49 3.06 -4.81 8.28
CA ASN A 49 4.17 -5.77 8.07
C ASN A 49 5.58 -5.13 8.07
N ALA A 50 5.79 -3.98 8.71
CA ALA A 50 7.09 -3.29 8.73
C ALA A 50 8.24 -4.19 9.21
N SER A 51 8.05 -4.88 10.35
CA SER A 51 9.08 -5.77 10.91
C SER A 51 9.40 -6.99 10.05
N GLN A 52 8.55 -7.29 9.05
CA GLN A 52 8.74 -8.39 8.10
C GLN A 52 9.25 -7.90 6.74
N ALA A 53 9.67 -6.63 6.63
CA ALA A 53 10.01 -5.99 5.36
C ALA A 53 8.92 -6.23 4.30
N GLY A 54 7.66 -6.06 4.71
CA GLY A 54 6.48 -6.29 3.86
C GLY A 54 5.99 -7.73 3.77
N GLY A 55 6.78 -8.70 4.24
CA GLY A 55 6.42 -10.13 4.25
C GLY A 55 6.22 -10.70 2.84
N ASN A 56 5.41 -11.75 2.75
CA ASN A 56 5.07 -12.41 1.48
C ASN A 56 3.69 -11.97 0.98
N ALA A 57 3.36 -12.34 -0.26
CA ALA A 57 2.03 -12.11 -0.82
C ALA A 57 0.91 -12.78 0.02
N SER A 58 1.21 -13.87 0.73
CA SER A 58 0.29 -14.54 1.65
C SER A 58 0.09 -13.83 3.00
N ASP A 59 0.84 -12.77 3.26
CA ASP A 59 0.78 -11.97 4.49
C ASP A 59 -0.05 -10.70 4.31
N ILE A 60 -0.66 -10.53 3.13
CA ILE A 60 -1.59 -9.45 2.82
C ILE A 60 -2.86 -9.98 2.16
N LEU A 61 -3.97 -9.26 2.34
CA LEU A 61 -5.19 -9.43 1.55
C LEU A 61 -5.58 -8.07 0.97
N ILE A 62 -5.88 -8.03 -0.33
CA ILE A 62 -6.23 -6.80 -1.04
C ILE A 62 -7.68 -6.88 -1.49
N PHE A 63 -8.48 -5.91 -1.07
CA PHE A 63 -9.87 -5.77 -1.47
C PHE A 63 -10.00 -4.53 -2.34
N LYS A 64 -10.19 -4.71 -3.65
CA LYS A 64 -10.36 -3.60 -4.59
C LYS A 64 -11.83 -3.23 -4.85
N GLU A 65 -12.73 -4.15 -4.52
CA GLU A 65 -14.17 -4.02 -4.74
C GLU A 65 -14.90 -4.37 -3.44
N PRO A 66 -16.15 -3.89 -3.27
CA PRO A 66 -17.00 -4.33 -2.18
C PRO A 66 -17.13 -5.86 -2.14
N VAL A 67 -17.07 -6.42 -0.93
CA VAL A 67 -17.30 -7.85 -0.70
C VAL A 67 -18.29 -8.03 0.44
N SER A 68 -19.25 -8.92 0.23
CA SER A 68 -20.19 -9.34 1.27
C SER A 68 -19.68 -10.61 1.93
N GLU A 69 -19.41 -10.56 3.24
CA GLU A 69 -19.12 -11.73 4.08
C GLU A 69 -18.15 -12.74 3.47
N LEU A 70 -16.87 -12.39 3.46
CA LEU A 70 -15.80 -13.30 3.07
C LEU A 70 -15.10 -13.86 4.30
N LYS A 71 -14.76 -15.16 4.28
CA LYS A 71 -13.86 -15.76 5.27
C LYS A 71 -12.43 -15.27 5.04
N LEU A 72 -11.75 -14.88 6.11
CA LEU A 72 -10.35 -14.45 6.06
C LEU A 72 -9.39 -15.65 6.11
N ASP A 73 -8.31 -15.59 5.32
CA ASP A 73 -7.22 -16.57 5.36
C ASP A 73 -6.29 -16.37 6.58
N PHE A 74 -6.32 -15.19 7.18
CA PHE A 74 -5.65 -14.87 8.43
C PHE A 74 -6.38 -13.73 9.16
N SER A 75 -6.23 -13.68 10.49
CA SER A 75 -6.69 -12.52 11.26
C SER A 75 -5.76 -11.33 11.02
N PRO A 76 -6.22 -10.21 10.42
CA PRO A 76 -5.39 -9.03 10.21
C PRO A 76 -5.02 -8.38 11.53
N CYS A 77 -3.77 -7.89 11.60
CA CYS A 77 -3.25 -7.13 12.73
C CYS A 77 -3.12 -5.64 12.42
N SER A 78 -3.17 -5.24 11.15
CA SER A 78 -3.22 -3.84 10.71
C SER A 78 -3.93 -3.71 9.36
N LEU A 79 -4.38 -2.50 9.05
CA LEU A 79 -5.27 -2.19 7.93
C LEU A 79 -4.82 -0.90 7.25
N PHE A 80 -4.65 -0.91 5.93
CA PHE A 80 -4.38 0.29 5.16
C PHE A 80 -5.55 0.62 4.24
N ARG A 81 -6.13 1.82 4.43
CA ARG A 81 -7.10 2.39 3.51
C ARG A 81 -6.35 3.10 2.39
N CYS A 82 -6.49 2.59 1.19
CA CYS A 82 -5.94 3.25 0.01
C CYS A 82 -6.68 4.57 -0.29
N GLN A 83 -5.93 5.61 -0.67
CA GLN A 83 -6.49 6.90 -1.07
C GLN A 83 -6.84 6.88 -2.57
N ASP A 84 -7.94 6.22 -2.89
CA ASP A 84 -8.39 5.85 -4.24
C ASP A 84 -9.22 6.93 -4.97
N ASN A 85 -9.31 8.13 -4.41
CA ASN A 85 -10.12 9.24 -4.91
C ASN A 85 -9.33 10.28 -5.72
N VAL A 86 -8.03 10.10 -5.89
CA VAL A 86 -7.13 11.06 -6.56
C VAL A 86 -6.10 10.36 -7.44
N ASP A 87 -5.88 10.89 -8.64
CA ASP A 87 -4.81 10.44 -9.54
C ASP A 87 -3.45 10.75 -8.90
N SER A 88 -2.76 9.70 -8.44
CA SER A 88 -1.56 9.82 -7.62
C SER A 88 -0.66 8.58 -7.70
N CYS A 89 0.52 8.67 -7.10
CA CYS A 89 1.42 7.55 -6.83
C CYS A 89 1.50 7.36 -5.32
N THR A 90 1.14 6.19 -4.80
CA THR A 90 1.42 5.81 -3.41
C THR A 90 2.67 4.95 -3.37
N VAL A 91 3.66 5.39 -2.60
CA VAL A 91 4.96 4.75 -2.48
C VAL A 91 5.05 4.06 -1.13
N PHE A 92 5.68 2.89 -1.09
CA PHE A 92 5.87 2.08 0.11
C PHE A 92 7.33 1.70 0.31
N GLU A 93 7.73 1.68 1.57
CA GLU A 93 9.06 1.29 2.04
C GLU A 93 9.40 -0.16 1.67
N HIS A 94 8.43 -1.06 1.78
CA HIS A 94 8.67 -2.48 1.60
C HIS A 94 7.86 -3.10 0.46
N ASN A 95 8.22 -4.33 0.11
CA ASN A 95 7.45 -5.15 -0.82
C ASN A 95 6.01 -5.34 -0.30
N ASN A 96 5.12 -5.76 -1.18
CA ASN A 96 3.73 -6.10 -0.83
C ASN A 96 3.02 -4.95 -0.10
N TYR A 97 3.37 -3.70 -0.45
CA TYR A 97 2.77 -2.48 0.11
C TYR A 97 2.94 -2.35 1.63
N GLY A 98 4.04 -2.88 2.18
CA GLY A 98 4.31 -2.84 3.61
C GLY A 98 5.15 -1.64 4.06
N GLY A 99 5.20 -1.45 5.38
CA GLY A 99 6.00 -0.41 6.02
C GLY A 99 5.44 1.00 5.86
N GLN A 100 6.31 2.01 5.96
CA GLN A 100 5.93 3.39 5.76
C GLN A 100 5.40 3.62 4.34
N SER A 101 4.41 4.50 4.19
CA SER A 101 3.88 4.89 2.89
C SER A 101 3.64 6.39 2.77
N LYS A 102 3.68 6.89 1.53
CA LYS A 102 3.35 8.29 1.22
C LYS A 102 2.73 8.40 -0.17
N GLN A 103 1.73 9.26 -0.29
CA GLN A 103 1.07 9.58 -1.56
C GLN A 103 1.66 10.86 -2.16
N TYR A 104 1.92 10.83 -3.47
CA TYR A 104 2.35 11.97 -4.27
C TYR A 104 1.34 12.21 -5.39
N GLN A 105 0.74 13.40 -5.43
CA GLN A 105 -0.18 13.83 -6.50
C GLN A 105 0.56 14.61 -7.59
N GLU A 106 1.70 15.19 -7.22
CA GLU A 106 2.57 16.01 -8.07
C GLU A 106 3.97 15.43 -8.11
N ALA A 107 4.84 16.06 -8.91
CA ALA A 107 6.24 15.70 -8.98
C ALA A 107 6.95 15.90 -7.63
N CYS A 108 7.81 14.96 -7.27
CA CYS A 108 8.68 15.03 -6.10
C CYS A 108 10.13 14.96 -6.57
N PHE A 109 10.86 16.07 -6.40
CA PHE A 109 12.25 16.20 -6.85
C PHE A 109 13.26 15.51 -5.93
N ASP A 110 12.88 15.23 -4.68
CA ASP A 110 13.69 14.50 -3.70
C ASP A 110 12.76 13.72 -2.77
N ILE A 111 12.66 12.41 -3.04
CA ILE A 111 11.88 11.49 -2.21
C ILE A 111 12.69 10.98 -1.00
N CYS A 112 14.02 11.19 -0.99
CA CYS A 112 14.91 10.59 0.00
C CYS A 112 14.73 11.15 1.41
N GLN A 113 14.01 12.26 1.56
CA GLN A 113 13.54 12.75 2.86
C GLN A 113 12.56 11.79 3.53
N ASP A 114 11.75 11.09 2.73
CA ASP A 114 10.75 10.13 3.21
C ASP A 114 11.25 8.69 3.12
N PHE A 115 12.01 8.35 2.06
CA PHE A 115 12.49 7.00 1.75
C PHE A 115 13.97 7.03 1.35
N PRO A 116 14.90 6.82 2.29
CA PRO A 116 16.34 6.91 2.02
C PRO A 116 16.80 5.91 0.96
N SER A 117 17.48 6.39 -0.08
CA SER A 117 17.93 5.54 -1.18
C SER A 117 19.14 4.67 -0.80
N GLY A 118 19.09 3.39 -1.15
CA GLY A 118 20.14 2.39 -0.86
C GLY A 118 20.16 1.91 0.60
N ASP A 119 19.13 2.26 1.37
CA ASP A 119 18.85 1.81 2.72
C ASP A 119 17.66 0.82 2.66
N PRO A 120 17.54 -0.15 3.58
CA PRO A 120 16.36 -1.02 3.68
C PRO A 120 15.02 -0.29 3.85
N ARG A 121 15.06 1.01 4.19
CA ARG A 121 13.90 1.91 4.26
C ARG A 121 13.64 2.67 2.94
N GLY A 122 14.31 2.28 1.86
CA GLY A 122 14.10 2.80 0.52
C GLY A 122 12.77 2.35 -0.08
N VAL A 123 12.52 2.68 -1.34
CA VAL A 123 11.26 2.32 -2.00
C VAL A 123 11.33 0.92 -2.60
N SER A 124 10.37 0.08 -2.23
CA SER A 124 10.28 -1.31 -2.72
C SER A 124 8.96 -1.63 -3.46
N SER A 125 7.87 -0.90 -3.21
CA SER A 125 6.61 -1.12 -3.94
C SER A 125 5.82 0.18 -4.13
N ILE A 126 4.95 0.19 -5.15
CA ILE A 126 4.12 1.37 -5.48
C ILE A 126 2.72 0.98 -5.93
N ILE A 127 1.77 1.88 -5.70
CA ILE A 127 0.43 1.86 -6.28
C ILE A 127 0.27 3.10 -7.15
N LEU A 128 0.08 2.90 -8.45
CA LEU A 128 -0.23 3.98 -9.38
C LEU A 128 -1.73 3.97 -9.65
N TRP A 129 -2.39 5.05 -9.25
CA TRP A 129 -3.83 5.21 -9.43
C TRP A 129 -4.16 5.47 -10.91
N PRO A 130 -5.41 5.22 -11.33
CA PRO A 130 -5.82 5.35 -12.73
C PRO A 130 -5.46 6.71 -13.36
N ASN A 131 -5.47 6.78 -14.68
CA ASN A 131 -5.33 8.00 -15.49
C ASN A 131 -3.94 8.65 -15.59
N LYS A 132 -2.94 8.25 -14.78
CA LYS A 132 -1.56 8.78 -14.93
C LYS A 132 -0.50 7.68 -14.87
N ASP A 133 0.35 7.67 -15.88
CA ASP A 133 1.63 6.98 -15.80
C ASP A 133 2.61 7.85 -15.01
N TRP A 134 3.63 7.22 -14.43
CA TRP A 134 4.63 7.92 -13.65
C TRP A 134 6.02 7.62 -14.16
N GLU A 135 6.89 8.63 -14.18
CA GLU A 135 8.30 8.44 -14.45
C GLU A 135 9.10 8.47 -13.15
N LEU A 136 9.85 7.39 -12.93
CA LEU A 136 10.69 7.15 -11.77
C LEU A 136 12.16 7.41 -12.13
N PHE A 137 12.93 7.98 -11.20
CA PHE A 137 14.32 8.35 -11.44
C PHE A 137 15.26 7.87 -10.32
N THR A 138 16.45 7.42 -10.72
CA THR A 138 17.48 6.95 -9.77
C THR A 138 18.29 8.07 -9.11
N LYS A 139 18.03 9.33 -9.46
CA LYS A 139 18.62 10.52 -8.82
C LYS A 139 17.54 11.57 -8.56
N GLU A 140 17.88 12.53 -7.70
CA GLU A 140 17.06 13.70 -7.43
C GLU A 140 16.91 14.57 -8.70
N ASN A 141 15.95 15.49 -8.64
CA ASN A 141 15.68 16.49 -9.67
C ASN A 141 15.41 15.91 -11.07
N PHE A 142 14.81 14.71 -11.13
CA PHE A 142 14.42 14.03 -12.38
C PHE A 142 15.62 13.70 -13.28
N THR A 143 16.74 13.27 -12.67
CA THR A 143 17.98 12.92 -13.38
C THR A 143 18.36 11.45 -13.17
N GLY A 144 19.39 10.98 -13.89
CA GLY A 144 19.88 9.60 -13.79
C GLY A 144 19.10 8.62 -14.68
N GLY A 145 19.13 7.33 -14.32
CA GLY A 145 18.32 6.33 -15.00
C GLY A 145 16.85 6.56 -14.73
N SER A 146 16.02 6.50 -15.77
CA SER A 146 14.57 6.68 -15.63
C SER A 146 13.77 5.52 -16.22
N LYS A 147 12.55 5.38 -15.71
CA LYS A 147 11.57 4.40 -16.20
C LYS A 147 10.18 4.99 -16.11
N VAL A 148 9.43 4.93 -17.22
CA VAL A 148 7.99 5.14 -17.18
C VAL A 148 7.32 3.84 -16.72
N VAL A 149 6.54 3.95 -15.65
CA VAL A 149 5.78 2.86 -15.06
C VAL A 149 4.30 3.13 -15.29
N LYS A 150 3.63 2.15 -15.88
CA LYS A 150 2.21 2.25 -16.23
C LYS A 150 1.32 2.16 -15.00
N ASN A 151 0.18 2.84 -15.06
CA ASN A 151 -0.88 2.78 -14.05
C ASN A 151 -1.25 1.34 -13.66
N SER A 152 -0.69 0.87 -12.55
CA SER A 152 -0.94 -0.44 -11.98
C SER A 152 -0.40 -0.50 -10.56
N TRP A 153 -0.68 -1.61 -9.91
CA TRP A 153 -0.16 -1.97 -8.61
C TRP A 153 1.10 -2.81 -8.82
N HIS A 154 2.20 -2.38 -8.23
CA HIS A 154 3.51 -3.03 -8.39
C HIS A 154 4.03 -3.44 -7.02
N PRO A 155 3.82 -4.71 -6.59
CA PRO A 155 4.13 -5.14 -5.23
C PRO A 155 5.63 -5.27 -4.95
N ASN A 156 6.49 -5.17 -5.96
CA ASN A 156 7.93 -5.32 -5.82
C ASN A 156 8.70 -4.65 -6.97
N PRO A 157 10.03 -4.48 -6.84
CA PRO A 157 10.89 -3.84 -7.85
C PRO A 157 10.87 -4.53 -9.21
N GLU A 158 10.75 -5.85 -9.23
CA GLU A 158 10.70 -6.64 -10.47
C GLU A 158 9.47 -6.26 -11.31
N SER A 159 8.29 -6.19 -10.69
CA SER A 159 7.05 -5.76 -11.36
C SER A 159 7.12 -4.30 -11.84
N MET A 160 7.80 -3.43 -11.09
CA MET A 160 8.04 -2.03 -11.49
C MET A 160 9.01 -1.93 -12.68
N GLY A 161 9.89 -2.93 -12.86
CA GLY A 161 11.03 -2.84 -13.76
C GLY A 161 11.99 -1.72 -13.37
N PHE A 162 12.14 -1.46 -12.07
CA PHE A 162 12.96 -0.40 -11.49
C PHE A 162 13.80 -0.96 -10.32
N PRO A 163 15.07 -0.55 -10.14
CA PRO A 163 15.93 -1.13 -9.10
C PRO A 163 15.45 -0.84 -7.67
N ASN A 164 15.54 -1.85 -6.79
CA ASN A 164 15.12 -1.74 -5.39
C ASN A 164 15.87 -0.64 -4.64
N ASP A 165 15.15 0.09 -3.78
CA ASP A 165 15.68 1.16 -2.92
C ASP A 165 16.40 2.28 -3.67
N LYS A 166 16.27 2.38 -4.99
CA LYS A 166 16.98 3.39 -5.80
C LYS A 166 16.10 4.56 -6.23
N LEU A 167 14.82 4.59 -5.87
CA LEU A 167 13.94 5.71 -6.25
C LEU A 167 14.39 6.96 -5.50
N ARG A 168 14.63 8.04 -6.24
CA ARG A 168 15.09 9.32 -5.67
C ARG A 168 14.25 10.53 -6.10
N SER A 169 13.58 10.45 -7.24
CA SER A 169 12.57 11.42 -7.65
C SER A 169 11.53 10.78 -8.57
N LEU A 170 10.33 11.37 -8.64
CA LEU A 170 9.24 10.89 -9.48
C LEU A 170 8.36 12.03 -9.99
N ARG A 171 7.74 11.86 -11.15
CA ARG A 171 6.74 12.80 -11.68
C ARG A 171 5.63 12.11 -12.47
N PRO A 172 4.41 12.68 -12.50
CA PRO A 172 3.39 12.26 -13.44
C PRO A 172 3.84 12.48 -14.89
N ARG A 173 3.38 11.64 -15.81
CA ARG A 173 3.54 11.78 -17.26
C ARG A 173 2.27 12.21 -17.96
#